data_AF-A0A1W9TUA9-F1
#
_entry.id   AF-A0A1W9TUA9-F1
#
_cell.length_a   1.000
_cell.length_b   1.000
_cell.length_c   1.000
_cell.angle_alpha   90.00
_cell.angle_beta   90.00
_cell.angle_gamma   90.00
#
_symmetry.space_group_name_H-M   'P 1'
#
loop_
_entity.id
_entity.type
_entity.pdbx_description
1 polymer ?
#
loop_
_entity_poly.entity_id
_entity_poly.type
_entity_poly.pdbx_seq_one_letter_code
_entity_poly.pdbx_strand_id
1 'polypeptide(L)'
;MKKMTLVITLLMFTLLVALNCSRKPKPILEEEELLKLLTKMQNGIAAKITYNDFGKLLIESKNMLELLKKAKNKNNCFFNAVNKCYTSFEISKKAWKLRDEAETEKRKIDMDTTLSFALGFGAVSLAKAKECFK
;
A
#
# COMPACT_ATOMS: atom_id res chain seq x y z
N MET A 1 22.33 -7.75 -50.73
CA MET A 1 21.56 -6.63 -50.16
C MET A 1 20.25 -7.08 -49.49
N LYS A 2 19.37 -7.87 -50.12
CA LYS A 2 18.06 -8.29 -49.54
C LYS A 2 18.12 -8.99 -48.16
N LYS A 3 19.15 -9.81 -47.89
CA LYS A 3 19.32 -10.51 -46.60
C LYS A 3 19.65 -9.56 -45.44
N MET A 4 20.33 -8.44 -45.72
CA MET A 4 20.77 -7.48 -44.70
C MET A 4 19.61 -6.60 -44.23
N THR A 5 18.71 -6.23 -45.16
CA THR A 5 17.48 -5.46 -44.85
C THR A 5 16.50 -6.27 -44.00
N LEU A 6 16.40 -7.58 -44.23
CA LEU A 6 15.51 -8.48 -43.47
C LEU A 6 15.95 -8.66 -42.00
N VAL A 7 17.27 -8.70 -41.77
CA VAL A 7 17.83 -8.83 -40.41
C VAL A 7 17.59 -7.56 -39.60
N ILE A 8 17.72 -6.39 -40.23
CA ILE A 8 17.49 -5.09 -39.58
C ILE A 8 16.02 -4.91 -39.20
N THR A 9 15.07 -5.29 -40.07
CA THR A 9 13.64 -5.21 -39.75
C THR A 9 13.23 -6.18 -38.63
N LEU A 10 13.80 -7.39 -38.61
CA LEU A 10 13.53 -8.36 -37.53
C LEU A 10 14.05 -7.87 -36.18
N LEU A 11 15.25 -7.26 -36.14
CA LEU A 11 15.85 -6.65 -34.95
C LEU A 11 15.06 -5.44 -34.43
N MET A 12 14.57 -4.58 -35.32
CA MET A 12 13.72 -3.45 -34.92
C MET A 12 12.38 -3.91 -34.36
N PHE A 13 11.80 -4.97 -34.92
CA PHE A 13 10.54 -5.53 -34.44
C PHE A 13 10.68 -6.19 -33.06
N THR A 14 11.77 -6.91 -32.82
CA THR A 14 12.06 -7.47 -31.48
C THR A 14 12.36 -6.39 -30.45
N LEU A 15 13.04 -5.31 -30.83
CA LEU A 15 13.25 -4.14 -29.95
C LEU A 15 11.93 -3.45 -29.59
N LEU A 16 11.04 -3.25 -30.58
CA LEU A 16 9.72 -2.63 -30.39
C LEU A 16 8.80 -3.48 -29.51
N VAL A 17 8.83 -4.81 -29.66
CA VAL A 17 8.06 -5.73 -28.79
C VAL A 17 8.63 -5.73 -27.37
N ALA A 18 9.96 -5.73 -27.20
CA ALA A 18 10.60 -5.63 -25.88
C ALA A 18 10.31 -4.30 -25.15
N LEU A 19 10.24 -3.19 -25.91
CA LEU A 19 9.92 -1.86 -25.38
C LEU A 19 8.43 -1.75 -24.98
N ASN A 20 7.51 -2.40 -25.70
CA ASN A 20 6.09 -2.41 -25.35
C ASN A 20 5.73 -3.34 -24.18
N CYS A 21 6.49 -4.40 -23.94
CA CYS A 21 6.28 -5.32 -22.81
C CYS A 21 6.82 -4.80 -21.46
N SER A 22 7.51 -3.66 -21.44
CA SER A 22 8.15 -3.11 -20.23
C SER A 22 7.41 -1.91 -19.63
N ARG A 23 6.17 -1.62 -20.08
CA ARG A 23 5.42 -0.47 -19.58
C ARG A 23 4.90 -0.77 -18.17
N LYS A 24 5.49 -0.10 -17.19
CA LYS A 24 5.11 -0.18 -15.77
C LYS A 24 3.61 0.07 -15.62
N PRO A 25 2.89 -0.76 -14.85
CA PRO A 25 1.47 -0.53 -14.62
C PRO A 25 1.31 0.80 -13.88
N LYS A 26 0.45 1.68 -14.41
CA LYS A 26 0.07 2.91 -13.70
C LYS A 26 -1.11 2.61 -12.77
N PRO A 27 -1.14 3.21 -11.56
CA PRO A 27 -2.29 3.07 -10.68
C PRO A 27 -3.53 3.66 -11.34
N ILE A 28 -4.69 3.02 -11.10
CA ILE A 28 -5.99 3.66 -11.36
C ILE A 28 -6.29 4.69 -10.24
N LEU A 29 -7.31 5.52 -10.46
CA LEU A 29 -7.66 6.61 -9.53
C LEU A 29 -7.87 6.11 -8.11
N GLU A 30 -8.61 5.01 -7.94
CA GLU A 30 -8.91 4.43 -6.63
C GLU A 30 -7.65 3.92 -5.91
N GLU A 31 -6.67 3.41 -6.67
CA GLU A 31 -5.39 2.93 -6.12
C GLU A 31 -4.52 4.11 -5.67
N GLU A 32 -4.48 5.18 -6.45
CA GLU A 32 -3.74 6.40 -6.13
C GLU A 32 -4.31 7.09 -4.88
N GLU A 33 -5.64 7.22 -4.80
CA GLU A 33 -6.33 7.81 -3.65
C GLU A 33 -6.11 6.98 -2.37
N LEU A 34 -6.25 5.65 -2.44
CA LEU A 34 -5.99 4.77 -1.31
C LEU A 34 -4.51 4.86 -0.87
N LEU A 35 -3.58 4.91 -1.83
CA LEU A 35 -2.15 5.04 -1.54
C LEU A 35 -1.84 6.36 -0.82
N LYS A 36 -2.51 7.45 -1.21
CA LYS A 36 -2.40 8.76 -0.57
C LYS A 36 -2.92 8.74 0.86
N LEU A 37 -4.09 8.13 1.11
CA LEU A 37 -4.66 7.99 2.45
C LEU A 37 -3.75 7.18 3.39
N LEU A 38 -3.28 6.02 2.94
CA LEU A 38 -2.39 5.17 3.73
C LEU A 38 -1.03 5.84 3.99
N THR A 39 -0.51 6.60 3.02
CA THR A 39 0.73 7.39 3.21
C THR A 39 0.51 8.54 4.20
N LYS A 40 -0.63 9.23 4.13
CA LYS A 40 -1.01 10.26 5.10
C LYS A 40 -1.09 9.68 6.51
N MET A 41 -1.62 8.48 6.66
CA MET A 41 -1.68 7.76 7.93
C MET A 41 -0.28 7.44 8.46
N GLN A 42 0.59 6.85 7.63
CA GLN A 42 2.00 6.57 7.97
C GLN A 42 2.74 7.83 8.43
N ASN A 43 2.64 8.91 7.67
CA ASN A 43 3.30 10.18 7.99
C ASN A 43 2.70 10.84 9.24
N GLY A 44 1.38 10.70 9.41
CA GLY A 44 0.66 11.20 10.58
C GLY A 44 1.18 10.59 11.88
N ILE A 45 1.52 9.31 11.89
CA ILE A 45 2.12 8.64 13.06
C ILE A 45 3.42 9.34 13.48
N ALA A 46 4.32 9.60 12.54
CA ALA A 46 5.56 10.32 12.81
C ALA A 46 5.31 11.77 13.28
N ALA A 47 4.25 12.39 12.79
CA ALA A 47 3.80 13.73 13.18
C ALA A 47 2.89 13.75 14.41
N LYS A 48 2.78 12.65 15.17
CA LYS A 48 1.93 12.53 16.38
C LYS A 48 0.44 12.82 16.12
N ILE A 49 -0.11 12.26 15.04
CA ILE A 49 -1.54 12.27 14.74
C ILE A 49 -2.37 11.83 15.96
N THR A 50 -3.56 12.41 16.15
CA THR A 50 -4.46 12.02 17.23
C THR A 50 -5.12 10.66 16.96
N TYR A 51 -5.53 9.95 18.01
CA TYR A 51 -6.29 8.69 17.88
C TYR A 51 -7.55 8.85 17.01
N ASN A 52 -8.28 9.96 17.18
CA ASN A 52 -9.50 10.23 16.43
C ASN A 52 -9.23 10.47 14.95
N ASP A 53 -8.21 11.27 14.61
CA ASP A 53 -7.88 11.55 13.22
C ASP A 53 -7.27 10.33 12.52
N PHE A 54 -6.48 9.53 13.23
CA PHE A 54 -6.05 8.21 12.75
C PHE A 54 -7.26 7.32 12.45
N GLY A 55 -8.26 7.33 13.33
CA GLY A 55 -9.52 6.62 13.16
C GLY A 55 -10.32 7.07 11.94
N LYS A 56 -10.38 8.36 11.63
CA LYS A 56 -11.04 8.89 10.41
C LYS A 56 -10.34 8.42 9.14
N LEU A 57 -9.02 8.52 9.09
CA LEU A 57 -8.23 8.04 7.95
C LEU A 57 -8.42 6.53 7.72
N LEU A 58 -8.60 5.74 8.77
CA LEU A 58 -8.90 4.31 8.65
C LEU A 58 -10.27 4.07 8.02
N ILE A 59 -11.30 4.80 8.46
CA ILE A 59 -12.64 4.69 7.88
C ILE A 59 -12.62 5.06 6.39
N GLU A 60 -11.96 6.16 6.04
CA GLU A 60 -11.79 6.59 4.64
C GLU A 60 -11.04 5.53 3.82
N SER A 61 -9.94 4.99 4.35
CA SER A 61 -9.16 3.92 3.71
C SER A 61 -9.98 2.64 3.50
N LYS A 62 -10.84 2.28 4.46
CA LYS A 62 -11.74 1.12 4.36
C LYS A 62 -12.75 1.30 3.22
N ASN A 63 -13.36 2.47 3.12
CA ASN A 63 -14.31 2.77 2.06
C ASN A 63 -13.64 2.67 0.69
N MET A 64 -12.42 3.21 0.55
CA MET A 64 -11.64 3.08 -0.68
C MET A 64 -11.24 1.64 -1.00
N LEU A 65 -10.89 0.84 0.00
CA LEU A 65 -10.61 -0.59 -0.18
C LEU A 65 -11.83 -1.36 -0.70
N GLU A 66 -13.03 -1.07 -0.20
CA GLU A 66 -14.27 -1.70 -0.67
C GLU A 66 -14.64 -1.27 -2.10
N LEU A 67 -14.35 -0.03 -2.48
CA LEU A 67 -14.46 0.42 -3.88
C LEU A 67 -13.46 -0.32 -4.77
N LEU A 68 -12.19 -0.35 -4.37
CA LEU A 68 -11.13 -1.03 -5.11
C LEU A 68 -11.41 -2.52 -5.28
N LYS A 69 -11.94 -3.19 -4.25
CA LYS A 69 -12.32 -4.61 -4.31
C LYS A 69 -13.28 -4.90 -5.47
N LYS A 70 -14.21 -3.98 -5.74
CA LYS A 70 -15.23 -4.05 -6.81
C LYS A 70 -14.69 -3.61 -8.19
N ALA A 71 -13.54 -2.94 -8.24
CA ALA A 71 -12.94 -2.49 -9.49
C ALA A 71 -12.50 -3.69 -10.35
N LYS A 72 -12.89 -3.68 -11.64
CA LYS A 72 -12.60 -4.77 -12.59
C LYS A 72 -11.11 -4.90 -12.90
N ASN A 73 -10.40 -3.77 -12.97
CA ASN A 73 -9.01 -3.70 -13.44
C ASN A 73 -8.01 -3.36 -12.32
N LYS A 74 -8.32 -3.72 -11.07
CA LYS A 74 -7.38 -3.51 -9.95
C LYS A 74 -6.10 -4.31 -10.12
N ASN A 75 -4.98 -3.77 -9.68
CA ASN A 75 -3.72 -4.46 -9.59
C ASN A 75 -3.72 -5.39 -8.36
N ASN A 76 -3.66 -6.71 -8.57
CA ASN A 76 -3.70 -7.69 -7.47
C ASN A 76 -2.46 -7.63 -6.55
N CYS A 77 -1.28 -7.28 -7.07
CA CYS A 77 -0.10 -7.04 -6.23
C CYS A 77 -0.39 -5.90 -5.26
N PHE A 78 -0.90 -4.79 -5.79
CA PHE A 78 -1.25 -3.62 -5.01
C PHE A 78 -2.32 -3.96 -3.98
N PHE A 79 -3.46 -4.50 -4.40
CA PHE A 79 -4.61 -4.84 -3.55
C PHE A 79 -4.20 -5.72 -2.35
N ASN A 80 -3.42 -6.76 -2.59
CA ASN A 80 -2.94 -7.64 -1.52
C ASN A 80 -2.02 -6.92 -0.54
N ALA A 81 -1.14 -6.03 -1.03
CA ALA A 81 -0.24 -5.25 -0.20
C ALA A 81 -0.98 -4.19 0.63
N VAL A 82 -1.92 -3.45 0.03
CA VAL A 82 -2.72 -2.44 0.77
C VAL A 82 -3.69 -3.08 1.75
N ASN A 83 -4.23 -4.27 1.47
CA ASN A 83 -5.08 -4.98 2.42
C ASN A 83 -4.28 -5.35 3.69
N LYS A 84 -3.05 -5.86 3.55
CA LYS A 84 -2.15 -6.11 4.69
C LYS A 84 -1.78 -4.83 5.43
N CYS A 85 -1.48 -3.75 4.70
CA CYS A 85 -1.22 -2.43 5.28
C CYS A 85 -2.39 -1.96 6.15
N TYR A 86 -3.60 -1.99 5.59
CA TYR A 86 -4.82 -1.58 6.28
C TYR A 86 -5.09 -2.41 7.53
N THR A 87 -5.01 -3.75 7.43
CA THR A 87 -5.17 -4.64 8.58
C THR A 87 -4.17 -4.30 9.70
N SER A 88 -2.93 -3.99 9.34
CA SER A 88 -1.90 -3.60 10.31
C SER A 88 -2.24 -2.29 11.02
N PHE A 89 -2.77 -1.31 10.30
CA PHE A 89 -3.21 -0.06 10.89
C PHE A 89 -4.47 -0.20 11.75
N GLU A 90 -5.40 -1.10 11.40
CA GLU A 90 -6.54 -1.45 12.28
C GLU A 90 -6.07 -2.09 13.59
N ILE A 91 -5.10 -3.01 13.53
CA ILE A 91 -4.47 -3.60 14.72
C ILE A 91 -3.80 -2.51 15.54
N SER A 92 -3.10 -1.57 14.90
CA SER A 92 -2.45 -0.44 15.55
C SER A 92 -3.46 0.43 16.32
N LYS A 93 -4.59 0.78 15.69
CA LYS A 93 -5.67 1.54 16.35
C LYS A 93 -6.21 0.78 17.57
N LYS A 94 -6.45 -0.52 17.44
CA LYS A 94 -6.95 -1.35 18.55
C LYS A 94 -5.93 -1.41 19.69
N ALA A 95 -4.66 -1.64 19.39
CA ALA A 95 -3.58 -1.69 20.38
C ALA A 95 -3.43 -0.35 21.11
N TRP A 96 -3.50 0.77 20.38
CA TRP A 96 -3.50 2.10 20.97
C TRP A 96 -4.63 2.27 21.99
N LYS A 97 -5.88 1.97 21.60
CA LYS A 97 -7.03 2.09 22.51
C LYS A 97 -6.84 1.23 23.76
N LEU A 98 -6.44 -0.03 23.59
CA LEU A 98 -6.24 -0.96 24.70
C LEU A 98 -5.07 -0.56 25.62
N ARG A 99 -4.05 0.12 25.09
CA ARG A 99 -2.97 0.71 25.91
C ARG A 99 -3.51 1.83 26.79
N ASP A 100 -4.28 2.74 26.22
CA ASP A 100 -4.81 3.90 26.94
C ASP A 100 -5.82 3.46 28.02
N GLU A 101 -6.52 2.35 27.81
CA GLU A 101 -7.44 1.72 28.78
C GLU A 101 -6.76 0.78 29.78
N ALA A 102 -5.45 0.51 29.65
CA ALA A 102 -4.77 -0.48 30.47
C ALA A 102 -4.49 0.01 31.91
N GLU A 103 -4.90 -0.80 32.89
CA GLU A 103 -4.70 -0.52 34.32
C GLU A 103 -3.30 -0.88 34.83
N THR A 104 -2.58 -1.77 34.13
CA THR A 104 -1.25 -2.25 34.55
C THR A 104 -0.17 -1.84 33.57
N GLU A 105 1.01 -1.51 34.10
CA GLU A 105 2.16 -1.12 33.27
C GLU A 105 2.61 -2.26 32.34
N LYS A 106 2.56 -3.51 32.83
CA LYS A 106 2.83 -4.69 32.01
C LYS A 106 1.94 -4.74 30.76
N ARG A 107 0.65 -4.41 30.90
CA ARG A 107 -0.28 -4.41 29.78
C ARG A 107 -0.04 -3.23 28.84
N LYS A 108 0.35 -2.06 29.35
CA LYS A 108 0.75 -0.92 28.52
C LYS A 108 1.94 -1.27 27.64
N ILE A 109 3.00 -1.86 28.22
CA ILE A 109 4.19 -2.31 27.49
C ILE A 109 3.86 -3.35 26.40
N ASP A 110 3.00 -4.31 26.70
CA ASP A 110 2.53 -5.31 25.73
C ASP A 110 1.77 -4.67 24.55
N MET A 111 0.93 -3.68 24.83
CA MET A 111 0.21 -2.93 23.79
C MET A 111 1.13 -1.98 23.00
N ASP A 112 2.11 -1.35 23.62
CA ASP A 112 3.13 -0.55 22.91
C ASP A 112 3.99 -1.41 21.99
N THR A 113 4.31 -2.64 22.42
CA THR A 113 5.02 -3.62 21.58
C THR A 113 4.16 -4.01 20.37
N THR A 114 2.89 -4.35 20.61
CA THR A 114 1.93 -4.69 19.55
C THR A 114 1.74 -3.53 18.57
N LEU A 115 1.59 -2.32 19.09
CA LEU A 115 1.46 -1.09 18.30
C LEU A 115 2.69 -0.89 17.42
N SER A 116 3.89 -0.95 18.00
CA SER A 116 5.15 -0.75 17.26
C SER A 116 5.33 -1.79 16.15
N PHE A 117 5.04 -3.06 16.43
CA PHE A 117 5.09 -4.13 15.44
C PHE A 117 4.10 -3.90 14.30
N ALA A 118 2.83 -3.61 14.63
CA ALA A 118 1.77 -3.43 13.63
C ALA A 118 2.05 -2.19 12.74
N LEU A 119 2.55 -1.10 13.33
CA LEU A 119 2.97 0.07 12.57
C LEU A 119 4.12 -0.24 11.60
N GLY A 120 5.13 -0.98 12.06
CA GLY A 120 6.25 -1.42 11.23
C GLY A 120 5.82 -2.33 10.07
N PHE A 121 4.98 -3.32 10.35
CA PHE A 121 4.46 -4.22 9.31
C PHE A 121 3.54 -3.50 8.32
N GLY A 122 2.75 -2.53 8.79
CA GLY A 122 1.97 -1.63 7.95
C GLY A 122 2.85 -0.81 7.00
N ALA A 123 3.93 -0.21 7.52
CA ALA A 123 4.89 0.56 6.74
C ALA A 123 5.56 -0.27 5.63
N VAL A 124 5.99 -1.49 5.94
CA VAL A 124 6.59 -2.41 4.95
C VAL A 124 5.57 -2.82 3.88
N SER A 125 4.33 -3.09 4.29
CA SER A 125 3.24 -3.44 3.37
C SER A 125 2.91 -2.27 2.43
N LEU A 126 2.92 -1.04 2.94
CA LEU A 126 2.73 0.17 2.14
C LEU A 126 3.88 0.40 1.16
N ALA A 127 5.13 0.18 1.58
CA ALA A 127 6.27 0.21 0.67
C ALA A 127 6.10 -0.82 -0.45
N LYS A 128 5.70 -2.05 -0.12
CA LYS A 128 5.42 -3.09 -1.12
C LYS A 128 4.30 -2.70 -2.08
N ALA A 129 3.25 -2.03 -1.60
CA ALA A 129 2.18 -1.51 -2.46
C ALA A 129 2.72 -0.49 -3.48
N LYS A 130 3.62 0.41 -3.06
CA LYS A 130 4.30 1.37 -3.96
C LYS A 130 5.15 0.67 -5.02
N GLU A 131 5.81 -0.43 -4.68
CA GLU A 131 6.61 -1.22 -5.63
C GLU A 131 5.77 -1.92 -6.71
N CYS A 132 4.46 -2.13 -6.50
CA CYS A 132 3.61 -2.77 -7.51
C CYS A 132 3.39 -1.95 -8.78
N PHE A 133 3.83 -0.69 -8.80
CA PHE A 133 3.76 0.23 -9.94
C PHE A 133 5.15 0.72 -10.40
N LYS A 134 6.22 0.21 -9.80
CA LYS A 134 7.60 0.50 -10.18
C LYS A 134 8.16 -0.54 -11.16
#